data_AF-A0A8T0EL47-F1
#
_entry.id   AF-A0A8T0EL47-F1
#
_cell.length_a   1.000
_cell.length_b   1.000
_cell.length_c   1.000
_cell.angle_alpha   90.00
_cell.angle_beta   90.00
_cell.angle_gamma   90.00
#
_symmetry.space_group_name_H-M   'P 1'
#
loop_
_entity.id
_entity.type
_entity.pdbx_description
1 polymer ?
#
loop_
_entity_poly.entity_id
_entity_poly.type
_entity_poly.pdbx_seq_one_letter_code
_entity_poly.pdbx_strand_id
1 'polypeptide(L)'
;MYKKIDGTVLTSEGEDNLSCVLTFQTDTILQRFMLRFERLALDCNDHLYIFDGAHAFGNYKADLSCRSTRADVGTIFTQSNFVTLKYVTDKWTQPGNGFKLVITTFKDSPVGCRDFLCMNSFCITPDLTCDGVNHCGDNSDETSHASCIDDTSGNEILGMAAGAFATCITVLIGCGLLFCGVGVSPPFLSPGFRLQRK
;
A
#
# COMPACT_ATOMS: atom_id res chain seq x y z
N MET A 1 -20.61 -9.65 13.42
CA MET A 1 -19.35 -9.58 14.21
C MET A 1 -18.61 -8.35 13.74
N TYR A 2 -18.32 -7.40 14.62
CA TYR A 2 -17.61 -6.17 14.28
C TYR A 2 -16.11 -6.32 14.60
N LYS A 3 -15.26 -5.65 13.82
CA LYS A 3 -13.82 -5.60 14.07
C LYS A 3 -13.44 -4.20 14.54
N LYS A 4 -12.69 -4.12 15.63
CA LYS A 4 -12.08 -2.86 16.06
C LYS A 4 -10.78 -2.64 15.31
N ILE A 5 -10.59 -1.44 14.78
CA ILE A 5 -9.40 -1.04 14.03
C ILE A 5 -9.08 0.43 14.30
N ASP A 6 -7.79 0.76 14.32
CA ASP A 6 -7.31 2.15 14.24
C ASP A 6 -7.10 2.58 12.79
N GLY A 7 -6.58 1.66 11.97
CA GLY A 7 -6.39 1.82 10.54
C GLY A 7 -6.27 0.47 9.86
N THR A 8 -6.69 0.36 8.60
CA THR A 8 -6.52 -0.85 7.80
C THR A 8 -6.57 -0.55 6.30
N VAL A 9 -5.95 -1.41 5.51
CA VAL A 9 -6.03 -1.38 4.04
C VAL A 9 -6.79 -2.61 3.57
N LEU A 10 -7.87 -2.38 2.83
CA LEU A 10 -8.63 -3.44 2.17
C LEU A 10 -8.29 -3.43 0.68
N THR A 11 -7.85 -4.58 0.18
CA THR A 11 -7.55 -4.77 -1.23
C THR A 11 -8.50 -5.82 -1.81
N SER A 12 -9.00 -5.53 -3.00
CA SER A 12 -9.77 -6.42 -3.85
C SER A 12 -9.04 -6.54 -5.19
N GLU A 13 -8.89 -7.77 -5.68
CA GLU A 13 -8.18 -8.11 -6.92
C GLU A 13 -9.12 -8.81 -7.92
N GLY A 14 -10.41 -8.46 -7.89
CA GLY A 14 -11.38 -8.93 -8.86
C GLY A 14 -12.04 -10.26 -8.48
N GLU A 15 -12.73 -10.26 -7.34
CA GLU A 15 -13.40 -11.44 -6.80
C GLU A 15 -14.73 -11.74 -7.53
N ASP A 16 -14.96 -13.00 -7.87
CA ASP A 16 -16.19 -13.45 -8.52
C ASP A 16 -17.19 -14.08 -7.53
N ASN A 17 -18.47 -13.81 -7.77
CA ASN A 17 -19.64 -14.37 -7.09
C ASN A 17 -19.56 -14.21 -5.57
N LEU A 18 -19.09 -13.05 -5.13
CA LEU A 18 -18.86 -12.70 -3.74
C LEU A 18 -20.00 -11.82 -3.22
N SER A 19 -20.45 -12.10 -2.00
CA SER A 19 -21.27 -11.17 -1.23
C SER A 19 -20.71 -11.07 0.17
N CYS A 20 -19.93 -10.01 0.42
CA CYS A 20 -19.23 -9.79 1.68
C CYS A 20 -19.80 -8.58 2.40
N VAL A 21 -20.00 -8.70 3.73
CA VAL A 21 -20.36 -7.58 4.60
C VAL A 21 -19.34 -7.50 5.73
N LEU A 22 -18.61 -6.39 5.78
CA LEU A 22 -17.63 -6.10 6.84
C LEU A 22 -18.13 -4.91 7.64
N THR A 23 -18.02 -4.98 8.97
CA THR A 23 -18.37 -3.87 9.84
C THR A 23 -17.21 -3.58 10.77
N PHE A 24 -16.78 -2.34 10.77
CA PHE A 24 -15.72 -1.83 11.63
C PHE A 24 -16.30 -0.93 12.69
N GLN A 25 -15.66 -0.96 13.85
CA GLN A 25 -15.96 -0.10 14.99
C GLN A 25 -14.67 0.61 15.40
N THR A 26 -14.75 1.88 15.71
CA THR A 26 -13.63 2.60 16.31
C THR A 26 -13.40 2.14 17.76
N ASP A 27 -12.21 2.42 18.30
CA ASP A 27 -11.93 2.10 19.70
C ASP A 27 -12.70 2.99 20.69
N THR A 28 -12.95 4.24 20.30
CA THR A 28 -13.69 5.21 21.09
C THR A 28 -14.87 5.80 20.32
N ILE A 29 -15.93 6.17 21.03
CA ILE A 29 -17.13 6.80 20.43
C ILE A 29 -16.87 8.21 19.85
N LEU A 30 -15.72 8.81 20.18
CA LEU A 30 -15.31 10.13 19.70
C LEU A 30 -14.55 10.05 18.37
N GLN A 31 -14.07 8.86 18.00
CA GLN A 31 -13.43 8.63 16.71
C GLN A 31 -14.48 8.36 15.62
N ARG A 32 -14.09 8.68 14.39
CA ARG A 32 -14.84 8.44 13.16
C ARG A 32 -13.92 7.84 12.11
N PHE A 33 -14.45 7.46 10.96
CA PHE A 33 -13.69 6.85 9.88
C PHE A 33 -13.49 7.82 8.71
N MET A 34 -12.26 7.90 8.23
CA MET A 34 -11.88 8.47 6.96
C MET A 34 -11.58 7.32 5.99
N LEU A 35 -12.27 7.32 4.86
CA LEU A 35 -12.14 6.29 3.82
C LEU A 35 -11.56 6.95 2.57
N ARG A 36 -10.47 6.38 2.05
CA ARG A 36 -9.76 6.88 0.88
C ARG A 36 -9.39 5.74 -0.05
N PHE A 37 -9.81 5.82 -1.30
CA PHE A 37 -9.38 4.85 -2.31
C PHE A 37 -8.00 5.22 -2.83
N GLU A 38 -7.06 4.28 -2.79
CA GLU A 38 -5.81 4.38 -3.53
C GLU A 38 -5.99 3.94 -4.98
N ARG A 39 -6.86 2.96 -5.18
CA ARG A 39 -7.27 2.43 -6.47
C ARG A 39 -8.76 2.11 -6.42
N LEU A 40 -9.49 2.44 -7.47
CA LEU A 40 -10.91 2.10 -7.60
C LEU A 40 -11.21 1.84 -9.07
N ALA A 41 -11.51 0.59 -9.40
CA ALA A 41 -11.99 0.18 -10.71
C ALA A 41 -12.91 -1.02 -10.51
N LEU A 42 -14.22 -0.81 -10.48
CA LEU A 42 -15.20 -1.89 -10.28
C LEU A 42 -15.81 -2.30 -11.61
N ASP A 43 -16.37 -3.52 -11.67
CA ASP A 43 -17.28 -3.87 -12.76
C ASP A 43 -18.58 -3.04 -12.66
N CYS A 44 -19.32 -2.96 -13.76
CA CYS A 44 -20.59 -2.23 -13.79
C CYS A 44 -21.73 -3.00 -13.12
N ASN A 45 -21.61 -4.33 -13.03
CA ASN A 45 -22.57 -5.15 -12.28
C ASN A 45 -22.18 -5.28 -10.81
N ASP A 46 -20.95 -4.94 -10.46
CA ASP A 46 -20.45 -4.97 -9.09
C ASP A 46 -20.82 -3.68 -8.36
N HIS A 47 -21.09 -3.85 -7.06
CA HIS A 47 -21.45 -2.75 -6.19
C HIS A 47 -20.71 -2.82 -4.86
N LEU A 48 -20.05 -1.71 -4.50
CA LEU A 48 -19.50 -1.46 -3.18
C LEU A 48 -20.34 -0.39 -2.48
N TYR A 49 -21.12 -0.83 -1.50
CA TYR A 49 -21.95 0.05 -0.67
C TYR A 49 -21.20 0.40 0.63
N ILE A 50 -21.24 1.68 0.98
CA ILE A 50 -20.65 2.22 2.22
C ILE A 50 -21.78 2.76 3.10
N PHE A 51 -21.91 2.24 4.31
CA PHE A 51 -22.91 2.66 5.29
C PHE A 51 -22.24 3.35 6.49
N ASP A 52 -22.76 4.52 6.88
CA ASP A 52 -22.33 5.29 8.05
C ASP A 52 -23.02 4.77 9.33
N GLY A 53 -22.77 3.51 9.65
CA GLY A 53 -23.44 2.80 10.74
C GLY A 53 -22.98 1.36 10.90
N ALA A 54 -23.60 0.64 11.83
CA ALA A 54 -23.21 -0.73 12.20
C ALA A 54 -23.86 -1.84 11.36
N HIS A 55 -24.73 -1.49 10.41
CA HIS A 55 -25.52 -2.46 9.65
C HIS A 55 -25.61 -2.08 8.16
N ALA A 56 -25.65 -3.08 7.29
CA ALA A 56 -25.83 -2.93 5.85
C ALA A 56 -27.32 -2.84 5.46
N PHE A 57 -28.09 -1.98 6.15
CA PHE A 57 -29.51 -1.78 5.92
C PHE A 57 -29.87 -0.30 5.89
N GLY A 58 -30.83 0.06 5.05
CA GLY A 58 -31.30 1.44 4.89
C GLY A 58 -30.48 2.22 3.86
N ASN A 59 -30.34 3.52 4.10
CA ASN A 59 -29.63 4.42 3.18
C ASN A 59 -28.12 4.22 3.29
N TYR A 60 -27.48 4.00 2.15
CA TYR A 60 -26.03 4.02 2.05
C TYR A 60 -25.53 5.47 1.93
N LYS A 61 -24.32 5.70 2.42
CA LYS A 61 -23.58 6.96 2.25
C LYS A 61 -22.99 7.06 0.85
N ALA A 62 -22.56 5.94 0.28
CA ALA A 62 -22.07 5.84 -1.10
C ALA A 62 -22.42 4.46 -1.69
N ASP A 63 -22.69 4.44 -2.99
CA ASP A 63 -22.85 3.26 -3.84
C ASP A 63 -21.91 3.42 -5.02
N LEU A 64 -20.88 2.59 -5.05
CA LEU A 64 -19.80 2.66 -6.02
C LEU A 64 -19.88 1.48 -6.98
N SER A 65 -19.70 1.77 -8.26
CA SER A 65 -19.67 0.81 -9.37
C SER A 65 -18.71 1.33 -10.44
N CYS A 66 -18.69 0.76 -11.65
CA CYS A 66 -17.73 1.11 -12.72
C CYS A 66 -17.72 2.60 -13.13
N ARG A 67 -18.80 3.34 -12.88
CA ARG A 67 -18.88 4.79 -13.17
C ARG A 67 -18.14 5.63 -12.13
N SER A 68 -17.84 5.07 -10.98
CA SER A 68 -17.19 5.77 -9.88
C SER A 68 -15.67 5.71 -10.05
N THR A 69 -15.03 6.86 -10.16
CA THR A 69 -13.56 6.93 -10.16
C THR A 69 -13.04 7.39 -8.81
N ARG A 70 -11.76 7.11 -8.52
CA ARG A 70 -11.09 7.62 -7.32
C ARG A 70 -11.23 9.15 -7.18
N ALA A 71 -11.12 9.87 -8.29
CA ALA A 71 -11.15 11.33 -8.29
C ALA A 71 -12.54 11.88 -7.97
N ASP A 72 -13.59 11.24 -8.49
CA ASP A 72 -14.98 11.67 -8.27
C ASP A 72 -15.45 11.36 -6.84
N VAL A 73 -15.03 10.22 -6.30
CA VAL A 73 -15.41 9.79 -4.94
C VAL A 73 -14.68 10.60 -3.87
N GLY A 74 -13.39 10.90 -4.09
CA GLY A 74 -12.57 11.63 -3.14
C GLY A 74 -12.44 10.92 -1.78
N THR A 75 -12.31 11.73 -0.72
CA THR A 75 -12.24 11.24 0.66
C THR A 75 -13.63 11.25 1.29
N ILE A 76 -14.03 10.13 1.90
CA ILE A 76 -15.32 9.98 2.56
C ILE A 76 -15.12 10.00 4.08
N PHE A 77 -15.83 10.88 4.77
CA PHE A 77 -15.81 10.97 6.24
C PHE A 77 -17.13 10.48 6.84
N THR A 78 -17.07 9.54 7.77
CA THR A 78 -18.25 9.07 8.53
C THR A 78 -18.58 10.01 9.69
N GLN A 79 -19.82 9.97 10.16
CA GLN A 79 -20.26 10.68 11.36
C GLN A 79 -20.36 9.74 12.56
N SER A 80 -20.65 8.47 12.30
CA SER A 80 -20.75 7.39 13.28
C SER A 80 -19.38 6.81 13.63
N ASN A 81 -19.34 6.16 14.79
CA ASN A 81 -18.22 5.36 15.28
C ASN A 81 -18.22 3.92 14.70
N PHE A 82 -19.13 3.65 13.76
CA PHE A 82 -19.23 2.42 12.99
C PHE A 82 -19.25 2.72 11.49
N VAL A 83 -18.63 1.84 10.70
CA VAL A 83 -18.77 1.83 9.25
C VAL A 83 -19.00 0.41 8.77
N THR A 84 -19.99 0.22 7.90
CA THR A 84 -20.27 -1.07 7.28
C THR A 84 -20.03 -0.98 5.78
N LEU A 85 -19.25 -1.91 5.25
CA LEU A 85 -19.00 -2.09 3.84
C LEU A 85 -19.73 -3.34 3.38
N LYS A 86 -20.46 -3.22 2.27
CA LYS A 86 -21.07 -4.37 1.59
C LYS A 86 -20.57 -4.40 0.16
N TYR A 87 -19.82 -5.44 -0.20
CA TYR A 87 -19.34 -5.65 -1.54
C TYR A 87 -20.04 -6.85 -2.16
N VAL A 88 -20.70 -6.62 -3.29
CA VAL A 88 -21.43 -7.65 -4.04
C VAL A 88 -20.90 -7.68 -5.45
N THR A 89 -20.45 -8.85 -5.88
CA THR A 89 -19.95 -9.07 -7.24
C THR A 89 -20.78 -10.09 -7.99
N ASP A 90 -20.76 -9.99 -9.32
CA ASP A 90 -21.39 -10.96 -10.20
C ASP A 90 -20.44 -12.14 -10.51
N LYS A 91 -20.78 -12.98 -11.49
CA LYS A 91 -20.01 -14.20 -11.79
C LYS A 91 -18.73 -13.96 -12.58
N TRP A 92 -18.50 -12.77 -13.10
CA TRP A 92 -17.44 -12.52 -14.08
C TRP A 92 -16.80 -11.15 -13.89
N THR A 93 -15.59 -11.16 -13.35
CA THR A 93 -14.75 -9.98 -13.29
C THR A 93 -13.75 -9.93 -14.44
N GLN A 94 -13.57 -8.75 -15.03
CA GLN A 94 -12.48 -8.49 -15.95
C GLN A 94 -11.14 -8.32 -15.20
N PRO A 95 -10.02 -8.80 -15.78
CA PRO A 95 -8.70 -8.61 -15.19
C PRO A 95 -8.41 -7.12 -15.05
N GLY A 96 -8.08 -6.70 -13.82
CA GLY A 96 -7.85 -5.29 -13.50
C GLY A 96 -9.05 -4.61 -12.82
N ASN A 97 -10.18 -5.26 -12.59
CA ASN A 97 -11.12 -4.74 -11.60
C ASN A 97 -10.59 -4.96 -10.18
N GLY A 98 -11.20 -4.28 -9.22
CA GLY A 98 -10.82 -4.27 -7.81
C GLY A 98 -10.49 -2.88 -7.30
N PHE A 99 -10.17 -2.82 -6.02
CA PHE A 99 -9.92 -1.57 -5.32
C PHE A 99 -8.89 -1.75 -4.22
N LYS A 100 -8.24 -0.64 -3.85
CA LYS A 100 -7.41 -0.55 -2.65
C LYS A 100 -7.97 0.59 -1.82
N LEU A 101 -8.59 0.26 -0.69
CA LEU A 101 -9.28 1.19 0.20
C LEU A 101 -8.50 1.29 1.51
N VAL A 102 -8.05 2.51 1.83
CA VAL A 102 -7.46 2.85 3.11
C VAL A 102 -8.57 3.36 4.02
N ILE A 103 -8.73 2.73 5.18
CA ILE A 103 -9.69 3.11 6.22
C ILE A 103 -8.89 3.52 7.44
N THR A 104 -9.04 4.76 7.87
CA THR A 104 -8.33 5.32 9.04
C THR A 104 -9.35 5.83 10.04
N THR A 105 -9.11 5.61 11.33
CA THR A 105 -9.86 6.27 12.39
C THR A 105 -9.22 7.61 12.73
N PHE A 106 -10.05 8.63 12.92
CA PHE A 106 -9.56 9.97 13.24
C PHE A 106 -10.44 10.67 14.28
N LYS A 107 -9.88 11.70 14.93
CA LYS A 107 -10.59 12.64 15.82
C LYS A 107 -10.49 14.06 15.24
N ASP A 108 -11.60 14.78 15.23
CA ASP A 108 -11.73 16.15 14.70
C ASP A 108 -11.15 17.26 15.61
N SER A 109 -10.72 16.93 16.84
CA SER A 109 -10.33 17.94 17.84
C SER A 109 -8.82 18.02 18.05
N PRO A 110 -8.14 19.12 17.66
CA PRO A 110 -6.71 19.31 17.89
C PRO A 110 -6.38 19.54 19.37
N VAL A 111 -7.34 20.04 20.16
CA VAL A 111 -7.15 20.41 21.58
C VAL A 111 -7.04 19.18 22.50
N GLY A 112 -7.25 17.98 21.96
CA GLY A 112 -7.13 16.71 22.68
C GLY A 112 -6.32 15.65 21.95
N CYS A 113 -5.56 16.02 20.91
CA CYS A 113 -4.72 15.08 20.19
C CYS A 113 -3.49 14.75 21.04
N ARG A 114 -3.58 13.66 21.81
CA ARG A 114 -2.42 13.04 22.47
C ARG A 114 -1.64 12.13 21.52
N ASP A 115 -2.25 11.82 20.39
CA ASP A 115 -1.73 10.94 19.35
C ASP A 115 -1.01 11.79 18.28
N PHE A 116 -0.89 11.30 17.04
CA PHE A 116 -0.24 12.03 15.97
C PHE A 116 -1.21 13.02 15.29
N LEU A 117 -0.76 14.27 15.11
CA LEU A 117 -1.53 15.34 14.46
C LEU A 117 -1.07 15.53 13.01
N CYS A 118 -1.94 15.16 12.08
CA CYS A 118 -1.77 15.41 10.66
C CYS A 118 -1.73 16.92 10.34
N MET A 119 -1.14 17.32 9.22
CA MET A 119 -1.07 18.73 8.81
C MET A 119 -2.46 19.32 8.47
N ASN A 120 -3.41 18.48 8.07
CA ASN A 120 -4.82 18.84 7.90
C ASN A 120 -5.65 18.87 9.20
N SER A 121 -4.99 18.84 10.37
CA SER A 121 -5.61 18.91 11.71
C SER A 121 -6.41 17.68 12.13
N PHE A 122 -6.31 16.55 11.42
CA PHE A 122 -6.83 15.27 11.91
C PHE A 122 -5.87 14.62 12.89
N CYS A 123 -6.43 13.98 13.91
CA CYS A 123 -5.66 13.23 14.90
C CYS A 123 -5.83 11.72 14.68
N ILE A 124 -4.73 11.02 14.45
CA ILE A 124 -4.69 9.56 14.21
C ILE A 124 -3.76 8.88 15.21
N THR A 125 -3.91 7.58 15.41
CA THR A 125 -3.06 6.77 16.30
C THR A 125 -1.61 6.74 15.76
N PRO A 126 -0.57 6.89 16.61
CA PRO A 126 0.83 6.90 16.17
C PRO A 126 1.30 5.58 15.54
N ASP A 127 0.59 4.47 15.78
CA ASP A 127 0.89 3.18 15.17
C ASP A 127 0.68 3.18 13.64
N LEU A 128 0.04 4.23 13.11
CA LEU A 128 -0.23 4.43 11.69
C LEU A 128 0.77 5.39 11.01
N THR A 129 1.87 5.74 11.67
CA THR A 129 2.91 6.60 11.08
C THR A 129 4.09 5.78 10.59
N CYS A 130 4.67 6.18 9.46
CA CYS A 130 5.82 5.56 8.83
C CYS A 130 5.59 4.09 8.43
N ASP A 131 4.37 3.72 8.04
CA ASP A 131 4.00 2.35 7.67
C ASP A 131 3.89 2.16 6.14
N GLY A 132 4.18 3.20 5.36
CA GLY A 132 4.09 3.24 3.91
C GLY A 132 2.67 3.47 3.37
N VAL A 133 1.69 3.76 4.25
CA VAL A 133 0.30 4.02 3.88
C VAL A 133 -0.09 5.41 4.34
N ASN A 134 -0.58 6.23 3.41
CA ASN A 134 -1.04 7.58 3.73
C ASN A 134 -2.42 7.53 4.42
N HIS A 135 -2.38 7.43 5.74
CA HIS A 135 -3.49 7.47 6.68
C HIS A 135 -4.01 8.88 6.96
N CYS A 136 -3.18 9.92 6.87
CA CYS A 136 -3.64 11.31 7.07
C CYS A 136 -4.40 11.89 5.85
N GLY A 137 -4.22 11.32 4.67
CA GLY A 137 -4.70 11.84 3.39
C GLY A 137 -3.80 12.92 2.77
N ASP A 138 -3.02 13.63 3.58
CA ASP A 138 -2.02 14.63 3.17
C ASP A 138 -0.56 14.11 3.19
N ASN A 139 -0.37 12.84 3.53
CA ASN A 139 0.93 12.15 3.59
C ASN A 139 1.85 12.65 4.71
N SER A 140 1.33 13.44 5.66
CA SER A 140 2.15 13.99 6.76
C SER A 140 2.64 12.92 7.75
N ASP A 141 1.91 11.82 7.86
CA ASP A 141 2.25 10.58 8.58
C ASP A 141 3.44 9.80 8.01
N GLU A 142 3.76 10.00 6.73
CA GLU A 142 4.82 9.27 6.00
C GLU A 142 6.02 10.16 5.65
N THR A 143 6.16 11.30 6.33
CA THR A 143 7.20 12.29 6.04
C THR A 143 7.99 12.67 7.28
N SER A 144 8.92 13.64 7.13
CA SER A 144 9.65 14.22 8.26
C SER A 144 8.74 14.86 9.33
N HIS A 145 7.47 15.16 9.01
CA HIS A 145 6.49 15.63 10.01
C HIS A 145 6.20 14.57 11.08
N ALA A 146 6.17 13.29 10.70
CA ALA A 146 6.12 12.16 11.63
C ALA A 146 7.50 11.74 12.16
N SER A 147 8.57 12.46 11.80
CA SER A 147 9.96 12.10 12.11
C SER A 147 10.33 10.69 11.62
N CYS A 148 9.76 10.24 10.50
CA CYS A 148 10.15 8.99 9.85
C CYS A 148 11.63 9.05 9.46
N ILE A 149 12.41 8.09 9.93
CA ILE A 149 13.79 7.91 9.45
C ILE A 149 13.69 7.15 8.15
N ASP A 150 14.14 7.79 7.07
CA ASP A 150 14.27 7.14 5.78
C ASP A 150 15.42 6.12 5.87
N ASP A 151 15.08 4.85 6.09
CA ASP A 151 16.06 3.76 6.10
C ASP A 151 16.75 3.57 4.73
N THR A 152 16.36 4.32 3.70
CA THR A 152 17.16 4.52 2.48
C THR A 152 18.40 5.42 2.65
N SER A 153 18.74 5.79 3.88
CA SER A 153 20.02 6.38 4.27
C SER A 153 20.91 5.47 5.12
N GLY A 154 20.63 4.16 5.14
CA GLY A 154 21.63 3.15 5.45
C GLY A 154 22.53 2.94 4.23
N ASN A 155 23.82 3.25 4.36
CA ASN A 155 24.87 2.97 3.37
C ASN A 155 24.76 1.57 2.74
N GLU A 156 24.04 1.40 1.63
CA GLU A 156 24.29 0.31 0.68
C GLU A 156 25.51 0.70 -0.17
N ILE A 157 26.67 0.79 0.49
CA ILE A 157 27.94 0.53 -0.19
C ILE A 157 27.92 -0.96 -0.47
N LEU A 158 27.54 -1.31 -1.71
CA LEU A 158 27.96 -2.49 -2.43
C LEU A 158 28.11 -3.74 -1.53
N GLY A 159 27.01 -4.46 -1.30
CA GLY A 159 26.99 -5.82 -0.76
C GLY A 159 27.67 -6.87 -1.65
N MET A 160 28.78 -6.51 -2.29
CA MET A 160 29.81 -7.46 -2.67
C MET A 160 30.64 -7.71 -1.41
N ALA A 161 30.45 -8.87 -0.80
CA ALA A 161 31.26 -9.34 0.31
C ALA A 161 32.73 -8.96 0.10
N ALA A 162 33.28 -8.11 0.97
CA ALA A 162 34.66 -7.63 0.92
C ALA A 162 35.71 -8.77 0.96
N GLY A 163 35.29 -10.02 1.23
CA GLY A 163 36.12 -11.22 1.14
C GLY A 163 36.18 -11.90 -0.24
N ALA A 164 35.27 -11.59 -1.18
CA ALA A 164 35.21 -12.26 -2.48
C ALA A 164 35.98 -11.51 -3.60
N PHE A 165 36.15 -10.19 -3.48
CA PHE A 165 36.88 -9.41 -4.49
C PHE A 165 38.39 -9.56 -4.42
N ALA A 166 38.95 -9.61 -3.21
CA ALA A 166 40.38 -9.82 -3.02
C ALA A 166 40.83 -11.20 -3.55
N THR A 167 39.98 -12.22 -3.42
CA THR A 167 40.25 -13.57 -3.93
C THR A 167 40.08 -13.64 -5.46
N CYS A 168 39.10 -12.96 -6.06
CA CYS A 168 38.96 -12.92 -7.52
C CYS A 168 40.11 -12.18 -8.22
N ILE A 169 40.59 -11.05 -7.67
CA ILE A 169 41.71 -10.29 -8.28
C ILE A 169 43.03 -11.08 -8.18
N THR A 170 43.27 -11.77 -7.06
CA THR A 170 44.48 -12.61 -6.91
C THR A 170 44.47 -13.83 -7.82
N VAL A 171 43.30 -14.46 -8.05
CA VAL A 171 43.17 -15.58 -9.00
C VAL A 171 43.38 -15.13 -10.45
N LEU A 172 42.90 -13.95 -10.85
CA LEU A 172 43.09 -13.42 -12.21
C LEU A 172 44.55 -13.04 -12.48
N ILE A 173 45.24 -12.43 -11.53
CA ILE A 173 46.68 -12.11 -11.65
C ILE A 173 47.53 -13.40 -11.61
N GLY A 174 47.15 -14.37 -10.76
CA GLY A 174 47.81 -15.68 -10.68
C GLY A 174 47.65 -16.52 -11.96
N CYS A 175 46.46 -16.54 -12.57
CA CYS A 175 46.25 -17.20 -13.86
C CYS A 175 46.90 -16.44 -15.02
N GLY A 176 46.87 -15.10 -15.02
CA GLY A 176 47.51 -14.29 -16.06
C GLY A 176 49.02 -14.52 -16.17
N LEU A 177 49.69 -14.84 -15.06
CA LEU A 177 51.12 -15.17 -15.04
C LEU A 177 51.43 -16.63 -15.42
N LEU A 178 50.46 -17.55 -15.28
CA LEU A 178 50.65 -18.96 -15.65
C LEU A 178 50.32 -19.26 -17.13
N PHE A 179 49.52 -18.42 -17.80
CA PHE A 179 49.13 -18.64 -19.21
C PHE A 179 49.97 -17.87 -20.24
N CYS A 180 50.99 -17.11 -19.84
CA CYS A 180 51.95 -16.49 -20.77
C CYS A 180 53.04 -17.46 -21.33
N GLY A 181 52.98 -18.75 -21.00
CA GLY A 181 54.05 -19.71 -21.31
C GLY A 181 53.86 -20.62 -22.53
N VAL A 182 52.67 -20.72 -23.13
CA VAL A 182 52.45 -21.61 -24.29
C VAL A 182 51.44 -21.00 -25.26
N GLY A 183 51.98 -20.50 -26.39
CA GLY A 183 51.19 -19.99 -27.48
C GLY A 183 50.39 -21.09 -28.18
N VAL A 184 49.08 -20.89 -28.29
CA VAL A 184 48.19 -21.56 -29.25
C VAL A 184 46.96 -20.68 -29.47
N SER A 185 46.86 -20.12 -30.68
CA SER A 185 45.67 -19.55 -31.33
C SER A 185 44.71 -20.66 -31.81
N PRO A 186 43.53 -20.38 -32.41
CA PRO A 186 42.41 -19.41 -32.22
C PRO A 186 41.08 -20.23 -31.98
N PRO A 187 39.80 -19.87 -32.33
CA PRO A 187 39.26 -18.70 -33.04
C PRO A 187 37.95 -18.04 -32.52
N PHE A 188 37.71 -16.84 -33.06
CA PHE A 188 36.45 -16.17 -33.41
C PHE A 188 35.12 -16.69 -32.82
N LEU A 189 34.41 -15.80 -32.10
CA LEU A 189 32.99 -15.50 -32.39
C LEU A 189 32.57 -14.14 -31.80
N SER A 190 31.99 -13.28 -32.65
CA SER A 190 31.40 -11.97 -32.30
C SER A 190 29.94 -12.13 -31.80
N PRO A 191 29.15 -11.05 -31.64
CA PRO A 191 28.69 -10.52 -30.36
C PRO A 191 27.23 -10.88 -30.04
N GLY A 192 26.95 -11.26 -28.79
CA GLY A 192 25.61 -11.55 -28.29
C GLY A 192 25.08 -10.45 -27.36
N PHE A 193 23.96 -9.87 -27.77
CA PHE A 193 23.25 -8.75 -27.16
C PHE A 193 22.75 -9.03 -25.73
N ARG A 194 22.65 -7.93 -24.96
CA ARG A 194 22.15 -7.79 -23.58
C ARG A 194 20.85 -8.54 -23.30
N LEU A 195 20.84 -9.40 -22.27
CA LEU A 195 19.64 -9.84 -21.59
C LEU A 195 19.53 -9.07 -20.26
N GLN A 196 18.61 -8.10 -20.19
CA GLN A 196 18.10 -7.61 -18.90
C GLN A 196 17.00 -8.56 -18.48
N ARG A 197 17.12 -9.19 -17.31
CA ARG A 197 16.05 -9.97 -16.71
C ARG A 197 15.93 -9.59 -15.23
N LYS A 198 14.66 -9.36 -14.90
CA LYS A 198 14.01 -9.13 -13.61
C LYS A 198 14.56 -9.95 -12.46
#